data_AF-A0A832TJY8-F1
#
_entry.id   AF-A0A832TJY8-F1
#
_cell.length_a   1.000
_cell.length_b   1.000
_cell.length_c   1.000
_cell.angle_alpha   90.00
_cell.angle_beta   90.00
_cell.angle_gamma   90.00
#
_symmetry.space_group_name_H-M   'P 1'
#
loop_
_entity.id
_entity.type
_entity.pdbx_description
1 polymer ?
#
loop_
_entity_poly.entity_id
_entity_poly.type
_entity_poly.pdbx_seq_one_letter_code
_entity_poly.pdbx_strand_id
1 'polypeptide(L)'
;MEEGLLLSAGQEASRIAVACPGIDVIVLDQWRRDRADDEWLVSYLGDHLASCDDSCGSCPVYAASGGEDDPSSPSRLVTTLVRATSADLQNYDGAQRFLNCKSPAQYLRSFVNCFVGECHDRHSMLDELDYVVKFHVLFWRGHSDPAKKGRAYKKDIIDSVASAYSPGLRSLFLECVDSLQKKHGFL
;
A
#
# COMPACT_ATOMS: atom_id res chain seq x y z
N MET A 1 -12.89 8.51 -5.12
CA MET A 1 -12.12 9.27 -4.11
C MET A 1 -12.49 10.74 -4.24
N GLU A 2 -12.66 11.46 -3.14
CA GLU A 2 -12.92 12.91 -3.18
C GLU A 2 -11.65 13.67 -3.59
N GLU A 3 -11.82 14.68 -4.46
CA GLU A 3 -10.72 15.47 -5.01
C GLU A 3 -9.87 16.14 -3.91
N GLY A 4 -10.51 16.63 -2.84
CA GLY A 4 -9.83 17.25 -1.70
C GLY A 4 -8.92 16.29 -0.92
N LEU A 5 -9.27 15.00 -0.84
CA LEU A 5 -8.45 13.99 -0.18
C LEU A 5 -7.17 13.73 -0.98
N LEU A 6 -7.31 13.53 -2.30
CA LEU A 6 -6.17 13.25 -3.17
C LEU A 6 -5.21 14.45 -3.22
N LEU A 7 -5.74 15.68 -3.23
CA LEU A 7 -4.95 16.90 -3.15
C LEU A 7 -4.15 16.97 -1.83
N SER A 8 -4.81 16.73 -0.70
CA SER A 8 -4.16 16.74 0.63
C SER A 8 -3.07 15.68 0.72
N ALA A 9 -3.35 14.46 0.23
CA ALA A 9 -2.37 13.39 0.20
C ALA A 9 -1.18 13.73 -0.73
N GLY A 10 -1.43 14.37 -1.88
CA GLY A 10 -0.38 14.82 -2.79
C GLY A 10 0.53 15.90 -2.19
N GLN A 11 -0.04 16.83 -1.42
CA GLN A 11 0.71 17.83 -0.66
C GLN A 11 1.61 17.16 0.39
N GLU A 12 1.07 16.19 1.12
CA GLU A 12 1.84 15.41 2.09
C GLU A 12 2.97 14.62 1.43
N ALA A 13 2.67 13.92 0.33
CA ALA A 13 3.67 13.18 -0.42
C ALA A 13 4.81 14.09 -0.91
N SER A 14 4.49 15.28 -1.40
CA SER A 14 5.49 16.27 -1.83
C SER A 14 6.38 16.71 -0.67
N ARG A 15 5.78 17.00 0.50
CA ARG A 15 6.49 17.39 1.71
C ARG A 15 7.44 16.30 2.20
N ILE A 16 6.95 15.06 2.28
CA ILE A 16 7.75 13.90 2.72
C ILE A 16 8.87 13.61 1.72
N ALA A 17 8.61 13.63 0.41
CA ALA A 17 9.62 13.37 -0.61
C ALA A 17 10.80 14.35 -0.55
N VAL A 18 10.54 15.62 -0.22
CA VAL A 18 11.58 16.63 0.01
C VAL A 18 12.35 16.37 1.30
N ALA A 19 11.64 16.08 2.40
CA ALA A 19 12.25 15.85 3.71
C ALA A 19 13.04 14.54 3.80
N CYS A 20 12.68 13.54 2.99
CA CYS A 20 13.20 12.18 3.07
C CYS A 20 13.77 11.72 1.72
N PRO A 21 15.02 12.11 1.37
CA PRO A 21 15.66 11.71 0.12
C PRO A 21 15.90 10.21 -0.05
N GLY A 22 15.54 9.36 0.92
CA GLY A 22 15.58 7.89 0.78
C GLY A 22 14.25 7.26 0.32
N ILE A 23 13.18 8.04 0.17
CA ILE A 23 11.86 7.52 -0.24
C ILE A 23 11.79 7.37 -1.77
N ASP A 24 11.42 6.18 -2.24
CA ASP A 24 11.33 5.85 -3.65
C ASP A 24 9.91 6.03 -4.18
N VAL A 25 8.90 5.62 -3.40
CA VAL A 25 7.50 5.66 -3.79
C VAL A 25 6.66 6.12 -2.59
N ILE A 26 5.64 6.94 -2.84
CA ILE A 26 4.60 7.23 -1.85
C ILE A 26 3.27 6.83 -2.45
N VAL A 27 2.51 6.04 -1.70
CA VAL A 27 1.24 5.45 -2.10
C VAL A 27 0.16 5.92 -1.14
N LEU A 28 -1.03 6.18 -1.68
CA LEU A 28 -2.26 6.35 -0.91
C LEU A 28 -3.07 5.05 -1.06
N ASP A 29 -3.31 4.33 0.02
CA ASP A 29 -4.05 3.07 -0.01
C ASP A 29 -5.07 2.99 1.14
N GLN A 30 -5.90 1.95 1.14
CA GLN A 30 -6.82 1.63 2.23
C GLN A 30 -6.49 0.26 2.83
N TRP A 31 -5.21 -0.14 2.75
CA TRP A 31 -4.83 -1.52 3.00
C TRP A 31 -4.66 -1.79 4.50
N ARG A 32 -5.76 -1.59 5.22
CA ARG A 32 -5.89 -1.83 6.66
C ARG A 32 -7.32 -2.28 6.97
N ARG A 33 -7.49 -3.59 7.16
CA ARG A 33 -8.80 -4.26 7.22
C ARG A 33 -9.59 -4.04 8.51
N ASP A 34 -8.98 -3.47 9.55
CA ASP A 34 -9.58 -3.29 10.88
C ASP A 34 -10.08 -1.87 11.16
N ARG A 35 -9.89 -0.94 10.22
CA ARG A 35 -10.37 0.45 10.30
C ARG A 35 -11.56 0.69 9.39
N ALA A 36 -12.26 1.81 9.63
CA ALA A 36 -13.44 2.16 8.85
C ALA A 36 -13.11 2.27 7.35
N ASP A 37 -14.04 1.82 6.50
CA ASP A 37 -13.91 1.75 5.03
C ASP A 37 -13.58 3.09 4.35
N ASP A 38 -13.61 4.20 5.09
CA ASP A 38 -13.38 5.56 4.61
C ASP A 38 -12.01 6.15 4.99
N GLU A 39 -11.19 5.46 5.78
CA GLU A 39 -9.82 5.89 6.08
C GLU A 39 -8.84 5.54 4.95
N TRP A 40 -7.89 6.44 4.72
CA TRP A 40 -6.82 6.30 3.73
C TRP A 40 -5.47 6.53 4.37
N LEU A 41 -4.53 5.63 4.07
CA LEU A 41 -3.19 5.61 4.61
C LEU A 41 -2.19 6.09 3.56
N VAL A 42 -1.31 7.02 3.95
CA VAL A 42 -0.13 7.35 3.17
C VAL A 42 0.98 6.37 3.53
N SER A 43 1.29 5.48 2.57
CA SER A 43 2.35 4.47 2.60
C SER A 43 3.65 5.02 2.02
N TYR A 44 4.72 4.99 2.81
CA TYR A 44 6.07 5.43 2.47
C TYR A 44 6.94 4.24 2.10
N LEU A 45 7.39 4.21 0.85
CA LEU A 45 8.16 3.09 0.33
C LEU A 45 9.60 3.48 0.02
N GLY A 46 10.56 2.77 0.59
CA GLY A 46 11.98 2.94 0.30
C GLY A 46 12.81 1.78 0.86
N ASP A 47 13.91 1.45 0.20
CA ASP A 47 14.71 0.26 0.55
C ASP A 47 15.25 0.31 1.99
N HIS A 48 15.63 1.50 2.45
CA HIS A 48 16.09 1.73 3.82
C HIS A 48 15.03 1.46 4.90
N LEU A 49 13.74 1.38 4.52
CA LEU A 49 12.65 1.05 5.46
C LEU A 49 12.49 -0.46 5.67
N ALA A 50 13.14 -1.30 4.86
CA ALA A 50 13.06 -2.75 5.01
C ALA A 50 13.67 -3.28 6.32
N SER A 51 14.64 -2.55 6.86
CA SER A 51 15.38 -2.89 8.07
C SER A 51 15.00 -2.01 9.27
N CYS A 52 13.77 -1.49 9.33
CA CYS A 52 13.33 -0.62 10.42
C CYS A 52 13.35 -1.37 11.77
N ASP A 53 14.44 -1.25 12.53
CA ASP A 53 14.82 -2.11 13.66
C ASP A 53 14.79 -1.41 15.03
N ASP A 54 13.86 -0.46 15.24
CA ASP A 54 13.54 0.27 16.49
C ASP A 54 14.14 1.69 16.67
N SER A 55 15.07 2.15 15.83
CA SER A 55 15.75 3.47 15.99
C SER A 55 14.97 4.68 15.44
N CYS A 56 13.67 4.76 15.71
CA CYS A 56 12.76 5.75 15.09
C CYS A 56 13.11 7.22 15.41
N GLY A 57 13.84 7.49 16.50
CA GLY A 57 14.26 8.85 16.88
C GLY A 57 15.19 9.54 15.86
N SER A 58 15.79 8.78 14.95
CA SER A 58 16.61 9.32 13.85
C SER A 58 16.01 9.07 12.46
N CYS A 59 14.84 8.42 12.39
CA CYS A 59 14.19 8.09 11.13
C CYS A 59 13.62 9.37 10.49
N PRO A 60 14.10 9.78 9.29
CA PRO A 60 13.60 10.98 8.63
C PRO A 60 12.10 10.92 8.37
N VAL A 61 11.58 9.73 8.03
CA VAL A 61 10.16 9.53 7.78
C VAL A 61 9.35 9.75 9.05
N TYR A 62 9.77 9.18 10.21
CA TYR A 62 9.09 9.37 11.49
C TYR A 62 9.03 10.85 11.89
N ALA A 63 10.15 11.56 11.78
CA ALA A 63 10.21 12.98 12.09
C ALA A 63 9.35 13.81 11.13
N ALA A 64 9.38 13.49 9.83
CA ALA A 64 8.64 14.22 8.83
C ALA A 64 7.14 13.94 8.93
N SER A 65 6.69 12.70 9.15
CA SER A 65 5.27 12.32 9.24
C SER A 65 4.56 12.82 10.51
N GLY A 66 5.29 13.45 11.45
CA GLY A 66 4.75 13.90 12.73
C GLY A 66 4.69 12.80 13.80
N GLY A 67 5.42 11.70 13.61
CA GLY A 67 5.53 10.61 14.57
C GLY A 67 4.50 9.50 14.36
N GLU A 68 4.07 8.90 15.47
CA GLU A 68 3.10 7.80 15.51
C GLU A 68 1.66 8.30 15.45
N ASP A 69 0.81 7.51 14.80
CA ASP A 69 -0.64 7.75 14.75
C ASP A 69 -1.28 7.61 16.14
N ASP A 70 -2.21 8.50 16.45
CA ASP A 70 -3.06 8.42 17.64
C ASP A 70 -4.42 7.82 17.26
N PRO A 71 -4.70 6.56 17.61
CA PRO A 71 -5.95 5.89 17.26
C PRO A 71 -7.20 6.57 17.85
N SER A 72 -7.04 7.44 18.86
CA SER A 72 -8.15 8.18 19.46
C SER A 72 -8.55 9.42 18.66
N SER A 73 -7.77 9.79 17.63
CA SER A 73 -8.04 10.90 16.72
C SER A 73 -8.31 10.38 15.31
N PRO A 74 -9.53 9.85 15.03
CA PRO A 74 -9.83 9.31 13.72
C PRO A 74 -9.73 10.42 12.67
N SER A 75 -8.84 10.20 11.70
CA SER A 75 -8.66 11.06 10.54
C SER A 75 -8.92 10.22 9.30
N ARG A 76 -9.71 10.79 8.39
CA ARG A 76 -9.94 10.17 7.07
C ARG A 76 -8.66 10.01 6.25
N LEU A 77 -7.66 10.86 6.49
CA LEU A 77 -6.33 10.74 5.90
C LEU A 77 -5.30 10.56 7.01
N VAL A 78 -4.68 9.39 7.04
CA VAL A 78 -3.64 9.03 8.00
C VAL A 78 -2.28 9.24 7.35
N THR A 79 -1.57 10.27 7.83
CA THR A 79 -0.24 10.66 7.32
C THR A 79 0.87 10.31 8.31
N THR A 80 0.53 10.11 9.58
CA THR A 80 1.39 9.62 10.66
C THR A 80 1.72 8.13 10.52
N LEU A 81 2.71 7.65 11.25
CA LEU A 81 3.11 6.25 11.19
C LEU A 81 2.19 5.36 12.01
N VAL A 82 1.64 4.33 11.37
CA VAL A 82 0.65 3.45 11.98
C VAL A 82 1.32 2.18 12.44
N ARG A 83 1.30 1.89 13.75
CA ARG A 83 1.88 0.66 14.29
C ARG A 83 1.19 -0.57 13.72
N ALA A 84 2.00 -1.52 13.23
CA ALA A 84 1.52 -2.80 12.77
C ALA A 84 1.11 -3.68 13.96
N THR A 85 -0.06 -4.31 13.85
CA THR A 85 -0.51 -5.33 14.80
C THR A 85 0.19 -6.66 14.53
N SER A 86 0.09 -7.60 15.47
CA SER A 86 0.60 -8.96 15.25
C SER A 86 -0.07 -9.68 14.08
N ALA A 87 -1.32 -9.33 13.75
CA ALA A 87 -2.04 -9.89 12.60
C ALA A 87 -1.49 -9.32 11.29
N ASP A 88 -1.28 -8.00 11.24
CA ASP A 88 -0.67 -7.33 10.10
C ASP A 88 0.69 -7.94 9.75
N LEU A 89 1.53 -8.14 10.77
CA LEU A 89 2.88 -8.67 10.62
C LEU A 89 2.93 -10.08 9.99
N GLN A 90 1.83 -10.83 9.95
CA GLN A 90 1.78 -12.14 9.27
C GLN A 90 1.86 -12.01 7.75
N ASN A 91 1.39 -10.89 7.20
CA ASN A 91 1.40 -10.61 5.76
C ASN A 91 2.70 -9.89 5.31
N TYR A 92 3.48 -9.42 6.27
CA TYR A 92 4.66 -8.59 6.08
C TYR A 92 5.94 -9.40 6.27
N ASP A 93 6.79 -9.45 5.24
CA ASP A 93 8.09 -10.08 5.37
C ASP A 93 9.15 -9.04 5.77
N GLY A 94 9.62 -9.11 7.02
CA GLY A 94 10.70 -8.22 7.50
C GLY A 94 10.54 -7.80 8.96
N ALA A 95 11.34 -6.81 9.34
CA ALA A 95 11.37 -6.27 10.70
C ALA A 95 10.50 -5.00 10.85
N GLN A 96 9.69 -4.62 9.84
CA GLN A 96 8.93 -3.38 9.90
C GLN A 96 7.99 -3.32 11.11
N ARG A 97 7.94 -2.13 11.73
CA ARG A 97 7.06 -1.84 12.88
C ARG A 97 5.79 -1.11 12.48
N PHE A 98 5.82 -0.43 11.34
CA PHE A 98 4.75 0.45 10.88
C PHE A 98 4.16 -0.06 9.57
N LEU A 99 2.83 -0.03 9.47
CA LEU A 99 2.09 -0.48 8.29
C LEU A 99 2.43 0.33 7.05
N ASN A 100 2.73 1.60 7.21
CA ASN A 100 3.07 2.50 6.13
C ASN A 100 4.58 2.69 5.90
N CYS A 101 5.45 1.83 6.46
CA CYS A 101 6.89 1.88 6.20
C CYS A 101 7.40 0.53 5.72
N LYS A 102 7.77 0.41 4.45
CA LYS A 102 8.36 -0.81 3.88
C LYS A 102 9.11 -0.52 2.60
N SER A 103 9.92 -1.44 2.07
CA SER A 103 10.45 -1.31 0.71
C SER A 103 9.34 -1.52 -0.33
N PRO A 104 9.50 -1.03 -1.57
CA PRO A 104 8.58 -1.37 -2.66
C PRO A 104 8.42 -2.89 -2.81
N ALA A 105 9.53 -3.63 -2.78
CA ALA A 105 9.49 -5.08 -2.93
C ALA A 105 8.70 -5.77 -1.81
N GLN A 106 8.83 -5.31 -0.56
CA GLN A 106 8.00 -5.80 0.55
C GLN A 106 6.53 -5.46 0.33
N TYR A 107 6.20 -4.22 -0.05
CA TYR A 107 4.80 -3.82 -0.31
C TYR A 107 4.11 -4.73 -1.33
N LEU A 108 4.78 -5.04 -2.45
CA LEU A 108 4.27 -6.00 -3.42
C LEU A 108 4.09 -7.40 -2.83
N ARG A 109 5.12 -7.92 -2.15
CA ARG A 109 5.06 -9.27 -1.57
C ARG A 109 3.98 -9.40 -0.53
N SER A 110 3.67 -8.33 0.21
CA SER A 110 2.63 -8.36 1.21
C SER A 110 1.23 -8.55 0.58
N PHE A 111 0.96 -7.96 -0.59
CA PHE A 111 -0.26 -8.31 -1.35
C PHE A 111 -0.25 -9.79 -1.75
N VAL A 112 0.87 -10.28 -2.31
CA VAL A 112 0.98 -11.68 -2.74
C VAL A 112 0.72 -12.64 -1.57
N ASN A 113 1.32 -12.37 -0.42
CA ASN A 113 1.14 -13.17 0.80
C ASN A 113 -0.32 -13.16 1.26
N CYS A 114 -0.97 -12.01 1.25
CA CYS A 114 -2.38 -11.89 1.65
C CYS A 114 -3.30 -12.65 0.69
N PHE A 115 -3.16 -12.45 -0.63
CA PHE A 115 -3.94 -13.19 -1.63
C PHE A 115 -3.75 -14.72 -1.50
N VAL A 116 -2.51 -15.18 -1.43
CA VAL A 116 -2.20 -16.62 -1.40
C VAL A 116 -2.58 -17.24 -0.06
N GLY A 117 -2.44 -16.50 1.04
CA GLY A 117 -2.76 -16.96 2.38
C GLY A 117 -4.26 -16.99 2.67
N GLU A 118 -4.99 -15.95 2.24
CA GLU A 118 -6.34 -15.66 2.75
C GLU A 118 -7.43 -15.71 1.67
N CYS A 119 -7.11 -15.50 0.38
CA CYS A 119 -8.10 -15.37 -0.68
C CYS A 119 -8.23 -16.66 -1.51
N HIS A 120 -9.20 -17.51 -1.20
CA HIS A 120 -9.39 -18.82 -1.85
C HIS A 120 -10.70 -18.96 -2.63
N ASP A 121 -11.52 -17.90 -2.65
CA ASP A 121 -12.81 -17.87 -3.33
C ASP A 121 -13.03 -16.53 -4.04
N ARG A 122 -14.11 -16.45 -4.84
CA ARG A 122 -14.39 -15.26 -5.64
C ARG A 122 -14.58 -14.00 -4.80
N HIS A 123 -15.26 -14.11 -3.67
CA HIS A 123 -15.59 -12.96 -2.83
C HIS A 123 -14.31 -12.42 -2.17
N SER A 124 -13.53 -13.29 -1.52
CA SER A 124 -12.26 -12.89 -0.90
C SER A 124 -11.26 -12.33 -1.90
N MET A 125 -11.21 -12.84 -3.14
CA MET A 125 -10.38 -12.28 -4.21
C MET A 125 -10.84 -10.90 -4.69
N LEU A 126 -12.16 -10.69 -4.83
CA LEU A 126 -12.71 -9.41 -5.29
C LEU A 126 -12.51 -8.32 -4.23
N ASP A 127 -12.73 -8.65 -2.97
CA ASP A 127 -12.54 -7.73 -1.84
C ASP A 127 -11.08 -7.29 -1.76
N GLU A 128 -10.13 -8.22 -1.88
CA GLU A 128 -8.71 -7.87 -1.85
C GLU A 128 -8.25 -7.10 -3.11
N LEU A 129 -8.78 -7.46 -4.28
CA LEU A 129 -8.50 -6.72 -5.53
C LEU A 129 -9.05 -5.30 -5.48
N ASP A 130 -10.12 -5.02 -4.73
CA ASP A 130 -10.65 -3.67 -4.58
C ASP A 130 -9.59 -2.74 -3.95
N TYR A 131 -8.78 -3.21 -3.00
CA TYR A 131 -7.63 -2.45 -2.48
C TYR A 131 -6.57 -2.18 -3.57
N VAL A 132 -6.27 -3.17 -4.40
CA VAL A 132 -5.33 -3.01 -5.54
C VAL A 132 -5.87 -1.97 -6.52
N VAL A 133 -7.16 -1.99 -6.83
CA VAL A 133 -7.82 -1.01 -7.70
C VAL A 133 -7.74 0.39 -7.09
N LYS A 134 -7.99 0.51 -5.78
CA LYS A 134 -8.13 1.78 -5.08
C LYS A 134 -6.83 2.49 -4.73
N PHE A 135 -5.67 1.81 -4.64
CA PHE A 135 -4.46 2.55 -4.28
C PHE A 135 -4.00 3.51 -5.38
N HIS A 136 -3.39 4.61 -4.99
CA HIS A 136 -2.86 5.64 -5.87
C HIS A 136 -1.38 5.89 -5.57
N VAL A 137 -0.54 5.83 -6.60
CA VAL A 137 0.84 6.31 -6.46
C VAL A 137 0.83 7.82 -6.54
N LEU A 138 1.23 8.48 -5.45
CA LEU A 138 1.30 9.93 -5.34
C LEU A 138 2.67 10.47 -5.77
N PHE A 139 3.72 9.70 -5.51
CA PHE A 139 5.10 10.06 -5.84
C PHE A 139 5.85 8.81 -6.27
N TRP A 140 6.70 8.97 -7.29
CA TRP A 140 7.70 7.97 -7.65
C TRP A 140 8.97 8.68 -8.08
N ARG A 141 10.06 8.42 -7.36
CA ARG A 141 11.37 9.02 -7.60
C ARG A 141 11.84 8.84 -9.04
N GLY A 142 12.28 9.94 -9.66
CA GLY A 142 12.79 9.91 -11.03
C GLY A 142 11.71 9.76 -12.12
N HIS A 143 10.42 9.84 -11.76
CA HIS A 143 9.32 9.73 -12.71
C HIS A 143 8.36 10.92 -12.62
N SER A 144 8.04 11.50 -13.77
CA SER A 144 7.13 12.65 -13.88
C SER A 144 5.64 12.27 -13.94
N ASP A 145 5.34 10.98 -14.13
CA ASP A 145 3.97 10.45 -14.19
C ASP A 145 3.82 9.27 -13.20
N PRO A 146 3.56 9.57 -11.92
CA PRO A 146 3.32 8.56 -10.89
C PRO A 146 2.12 7.67 -11.20
N ALA A 147 1.08 8.19 -11.86
CA ALA A 147 -0.12 7.43 -12.19
C ALA A 147 0.16 6.29 -13.18
N LYS A 148 0.98 6.55 -14.21
CA LYS A 148 1.45 5.51 -15.13
C LYS A 148 2.27 4.43 -14.41
N LYS A 149 3.12 4.83 -13.45
CA LYS A 149 3.86 3.87 -12.63
C LYS A 149 2.95 3.07 -11.70
N GLY A 150 1.91 3.69 -11.15
CA GLY A 150 0.88 2.99 -10.38
C GLY A 150 0.18 1.89 -11.18
N ARG A 151 -0.20 2.14 -12.44
CA ARG A 151 -0.80 1.10 -13.29
C ARG A 151 0.16 -0.06 -13.55
N ALA A 152 1.42 0.22 -13.86
CA ALA A 152 2.44 -0.81 -14.03
C ALA A 152 2.61 -1.64 -12.74
N TYR A 153 2.66 -0.97 -11.59
CA TYR A 153 2.83 -1.64 -10.30
C TYR A 153 1.62 -2.50 -9.90
N LYS A 154 0.39 -2.05 -10.20
CA LYS A 154 -0.82 -2.89 -10.07
C LYS A 154 -0.74 -4.13 -10.93
N LYS A 155 -0.22 -4.00 -12.16
CA LYS A 155 0.01 -5.14 -13.04
C LYS A 155 1.02 -6.11 -12.44
N ASP A 156 2.12 -5.60 -11.87
CA ASP A 156 3.15 -6.44 -11.24
C ASP A 156 2.57 -7.23 -10.05
N ILE A 157 1.70 -6.61 -9.24
CA ILE A 157 0.96 -7.30 -8.15
C ILE A 157 0.12 -8.43 -8.74
N ILE A 158 -0.68 -8.16 -9.76
CA ILE A 158 -1.58 -9.15 -10.39
C ILE A 158 -0.79 -10.32 -10.99
N ASP A 159 0.26 -10.02 -11.75
CA ASP A 159 1.09 -11.04 -12.38
C ASP A 159 1.76 -11.94 -11.32
N SER A 160 2.20 -11.33 -10.20
CA SER A 160 2.83 -12.05 -9.09
C SER A 160 1.85 -12.97 -8.37
N VAL A 161 0.64 -12.48 -8.08
CA VAL A 161 -0.44 -13.28 -7.46
C VAL A 161 -0.85 -14.43 -8.38
N ALA A 162 -1.11 -14.14 -9.66
CA ALA A 162 -1.49 -15.16 -10.65
C ALA A 162 -0.42 -16.25 -10.80
N SER A 163 0.87 -15.89 -10.69
CA SER A 163 1.98 -16.84 -10.78
C SER A 163 2.11 -17.70 -9.52
N ALA A 164 1.70 -17.21 -8.36
CA ALA A 164 1.76 -17.94 -7.09
C ALA A 164 0.57 -18.90 -6.88
N TYR A 165 -0.59 -18.63 -7.49
CA TYR A 165 -1.75 -19.50 -7.37
C TYR A 165 -1.62 -20.83 -8.13
N SER A 166 -2.25 -21.88 -7.58
CA SER A 166 -2.49 -23.12 -8.29
C SER A 166 -3.35 -22.89 -9.55
N PRO A 167 -3.32 -23.76 -10.57
CA PRO A 167 -4.04 -23.53 -11.83
C PRO A 167 -5.52 -23.20 -11.67
N GLY A 168 -6.21 -23.85 -10.73
CA GLY A 168 -7.63 -23.61 -10.45
C GLY A 168 -7.88 -22.23 -9.84
N LEU A 169 -7.15 -21.88 -8.79
CA LEU A 169 -7.26 -20.56 -8.14
C LEU A 169 -6.81 -19.43 -9.07
N ARG A 170 -5.79 -19.67 -9.90
CA ARG A 170 -5.32 -18.71 -10.90
C ARG A 170 -6.41 -18.36 -11.91
N SER A 171 -7.15 -19.36 -12.41
CA SER A 171 -8.25 -19.11 -13.35
C SER A 171 -9.32 -18.22 -12.70
N LEU A 172 -9.74 -18.56 -11.47
CA LEU A 172 -10.72 -17.79 -10.74
C LEU A 172 -10.26 -16.35 -10.47
N PHE A 173 -9.00 -16.18 -10.06
CA PHE A 173 -8.39 -14.87 -9.82
C PHE A 173 -8.38 -14.00 -11.07
N LEU A 174 -7.97 -14.54 -12.22
CA LEU A 174 -7.93 -13.80 -13.48
C LEU A 174 -9.34 -13.40 -13.97
N GLU A 175 -10.37 -14.19 -13.69
CA GLU A 175 -11.76 -13.79 -13.94
C GLU A 175 -12.18 -12.61 -13.06
N CYS A 176 -11.76 -12.58 -11.79
CA CYS A 176 -12.00 -11.45 -10.90
C CYS A 176 -11.29 -10.17 -11.39
N VAL A 177 -10.03 -10.31 -11.83
CA VAL A 177 -9.25 -9.21 -12.43
C VAL A 177 -9.96 -8.66 -13.68
N ASP A 178 -10.39 -9.52 -14.60
CA ASP A 178 -11.10 -9.10 -15.82
C ASP A 178 -12.42 -8.37 -15.50
N SER A 179 -13.18 -8.89 -14.54
CA SER A 179 -14.42 -8.24 -14.06
C SER A 179 -14.16 -6.82 -13.56
N LEU A 180 -13.15 -6.64 -12.71
CA LEU A 180 -12.80 -5.32 -12.17
C LEU A 180 -12.16 -4.41 -13.22
N GLN A 181 -11.36 -4.94 -14.15
CA GLN A 181 -10.78 -4.15 -15.23
C GLN A 181 -11.87 -3.59 -16.15
N LYS A 182 -12.88 -4.39 -16.49
CA LYS A 182 -14.04 -3.92 -17.28
C LYS A 182 -14.83 -2.83 -16.55
N LYS A 183 -14.93 -2.93 -15.23
CA LYS A 183 -15.69 -1.99 -14.40
C LYS A 183 -14.93 -0.69 -14.13
N HIS A 184 -13.61 -0.75 -13.93
CA HIS A 184 -12.83 0.36 -13.40
C HIS A 184 -11.69 0.86 -14.31
N GLY A 185 -11.24 0.07 -15.29
CA GLY A 185 -10.14 0.44 -16.18
C GLY A 185 -8.85 0.78 -15.42
N PHE A 186 -8.45 -0.08 -14.47
CA PHE A 186 -7.42 0.25 -13.47
C PHE A 186 -6.00 -0.17 -13.86
N LEU A 187 -5.86 -1.04 -14.87
CA LEU A 187 -4.62 -1.39 -15.56
C LEU A 187 -4.46 -0.62 -16.87
#